data_AF-K3WMD3-F1
#
_entry.id   AF-K3WMD3-F1
#
_cell.length_a   1.000
_cell.length_b   1.000
_cell.length_c   1.000
_cell.angle_alpha   90.00
_cell.angle_beta   90.00
_cell.angle_gamma   90.00
#
_symmetry.space_group_name_H-M   'P 1'
#
loop_
_entity.id
_entity.type
_entity.pdbx_description
1 polymer ?
#
loop_
_entity_poly.entity_id
_entity_poly.type
_entity_poly.pdbx_seq_one_letter_code
_entity_poly.pdbx_strand_id
1 'polypeptide(L)'
;MAHCVDFHQCVPLGIGSLLVASPQTVLVCKTWAATICEIKREFQSLYATIELTSSSESQMTAIYRDMEERGHGLRELTVIVEGAQAGLRLRFVQPKAHVHPPKMSVGWNRVFASCPNLLRLDLSYFPLTLDHIEPILDAALTHCMNL
;
A
#
# COMPACT_ATOMS: atom_id res chain seq x y z
N MET A 1 -14.77 7.08 -4.38
CA MET A 1 -14.87 8.28 -3.54
C MET A 1 -13.74 8.25 -2.54
N ALA A 2 -12.70 9.06 -2.75
CA ALA A 2 -11.58 9.17 -1.82
C ALA A 2 -11.94 10.17 -0.73
N HIS A 3 -12.06 9.70 0.52
CA HIS A 3 -12.16 10.59 1.68
C HIS A 3 -10.79 11.26 1.89
N CYS A 4 -10.62 12.48 1.37
CA CYS A 4 -9.61 13.39 1.92
C CYS A 4 -9.98 13.62 3.38
N VAL A 5 -9.00 13.42 4.26
CA VAL A 5 -9.15 13.64 5.69
C VAL A 5 -9.64 15.08 5.90
N ASP A 6 -10.80 15.23 6.54
CA ASP A 6 -11.30 16.53 7.00
C ASP A 6 -10.31 17.10 8.02
N PHE A 7 -9.52 18.09 7.59
CA PHE A 7 -8.60 18.84 8.46
C PHE A 7 -9.31 19.76 9.47
N HIS A 8 -10.60 19.56 9.72
CA HIS A 8 -11.33 20.24 10.78
C HIS A 8 -10.87 19.84 12.20
N GLN A 9 -9.96 18.86 12.32
CA GLN A 9 -9.34 18.44 13.59
C GLN A 9 -7.82 18.65 13.61
N CYS A 10 -7.33 19.81 13.21
CA CYS A 10 -6.10 20.33 13.84
C CYS A 10 -6.46 20.91 15.22
N VAL A 11 -6.86 20.05 16.16
CA VAL A 11 -6.91 20.43 17.58
C VAL A 11 -5.49 20.22 18.12
N PRO A 12 -4.79 21.27 18.58
CA PRO A 12 -3.53 21.09 19.27
C PRO A 12 -3.82 20.30 20.54
N LEU A 13 -3.12 19.18 20.73
CA LEU A 13 -3.08 18.48 22.01
C LEU A 13 -2.52 19.45 23.07
N GLY A 14 -3.44 20.05 23.82
CA GLY A 14 -3.24 20.45 25.21
C GLY A 14 -2.30 21.62 25.47
N ILE A 15 -2.61 22.82 24.97
CA ILE A 15 -2.39 24.05 25.74
C ILE A 15 -3.63 24.94 25.52
N GLY A 16 -4.33 25.27 26.61
CA GLY A 16 -5.51 26.12 26.57
C GLY A 16 -5.20 27.50 25.98
N SER A 17 -5.66 27.74 24.76
CA SER A 17 -5.97 29.07 24.26
C SER A 17 -6.87 28.94 23.05
N LEU A 18 -8.04 29.57 23.11
CA LEU A 18 -8.93 29.83 21.98
C LEU A 18 -8.22 30.77 20.99
N LEU A 19 -7.21 30.25 20.28
CA LEU A 19 -6.69 30.92 19.11
C LEU A 19 -7.63 30.59 17.96
N VAL A 20 -8.58 31.50 17.71
CA VAL A 20 -9.21 31.60 16.39
C VAL A 20 -8.05 31.72 15.40
N ALA A 21 -7.80 30.65 14.65
CA ALA A 21 -6.76 30.64 13.65
C ALA A 21 -6.96 31.86 12.74
N SER A 22 -5.89 32.65 12.53
CA SER A 22 -6.00 33.83 11.69
C SER A 22 -6.53 33.41 10.30
N PRO A 23 -7.30 34.26 9.59
CA PRO A 23 -7.80 33.93 8.25
C PRO A 23 -6.68 33.47 7.30
N GLN A 24 -5.47 34.01 7.48
CA GLN A 24 -4.27 33.61 6.75
C GLN A 24 -3.82 32.19 7.10
N THR A 25 -3.80 31.83 8.39
CA THR A 25 -3.48 30.46 8.83
C THR A 25 -4.47 29.44 8.27
N VAL A 26 -5.77 29.75 8.31
CA VAL A 26 -6.81 28.88 7.73
C VAL A 26 -6.61 28.70 6.22
N LEU A 27 -6.29 29.78 5.51
CA LEU A 27 -6.03 29.73 4.07
C LEU A 27 -4.80 28.85 3.76
N VAL A 28 -3.69 29.05 4.47
CA VAL A 28 -2.47 28.24 4.31
C VAL A 28 -2.78 26.76 4.57
N CYS A 29 -3.47 26.43 5.66
CA CYS A 29 -3.84 25.04 5.97
C CYS A 29 -4.68 24.40 4.86
N LYS A 30 -5.66 25.14 4.30
CA LYS A 30 -6.50 24.64 3.19
C LYS A 30 -5.69 24.40 1.92
N THR A 31 -4.82 25.33 1.54
CA THR A 31 -3.97 25.18 0.36
C THR A 31 -3.03 23.99 0.51
N TRP A 32 -2.38 23.84 1.67
CA TRP A 32 -1.50 22.70 1.93
C TRP A 32 -2.26 21.37 1.93
N ALA A 33 -3.44 21.32 2.53
CA ALA A 33 -4.28 20.12 2.52
C ALA A 33 -4.65 19.71 1.08
N ALA A 34 -5.01 20.68 0.23
CA ALA A 34 -5.31 20.43 -1.18
C ALA A 34 -4.07 19.87 -1.93
N THR A 35 -2.91 20.52 -1.78
CA THR A 35 -1.66 20.05 -2.40
C THR A 35 -1.25 18.67 -1.92
N ILE A 36 -1.35 18.39 -0.61
CA ILE A 36 -1.06 17.06 -0.05
C ILE A 36 -2.03 16.02 -0.62
N CYS A 37 -3.32 16.35 -0.74
CA CYS A 37 -4.30 15.46 -1.35
C CYS A 37 -3.98 15.18 -2.83
N GLU A 38 -3.52 16.16 -3.60
CA GLU A 38 -3.08 15.97 -4.99
C GLU A 38 -1.86 15.07 -5.09
N ILE A 39 -0.81 15.35 -4.31
CA ILE A 39 0.41 14.53 -4.27
C ILE A 39 0.07 13.11 -3.84
N LYS A 40 -0.76 12.94 -2.82
CA LYS A 40 -1.19 11.63 -2.35
C LYS A 40 -1.94 10.86 -3.43
N ARG A 41 -2.83 11.53 -4.19
CA ARG A 41 -3.57 10.90 -5.28
C ARG A 41 -2.65 10.45 -6.40
N GLU A 42 -1.69 11.31 -6.80
CA GLU A 42 -0.70 10.96 -7.81
C GLU A 42 0.17 9.78 -7.35
N PHE A 43 0.65 9.82 -6.11
CA PHE A 43 1.39 8.71 -5.51
C PHE A 43 0.54 7.42 -5.50
N GLN A 44 -0.71 7.47 -5.06
CA GLN A 44 -1.60 6.30 -5.04
C GLN A 44 -1.94 5.76 -6.44
N SER A 45 -1.77 6.56 -7.50
CA SER A 45 -1.94 6.11 -8.88
C SER A 45 -0.72 5.34 -9.41
N LEU A 46 0.45 5.56 -8.82
CA LEU A 46 1.72 4.96 -9.25
C LEU A 46 2.19 3.82 -8.33
N TYR A 47 1.78 3.82 -7.06
CA TYR A 47 2.26 2.89 -6.04
C TYR A 47 1.09 2.12 -5.43
N ALA A 48 1.26 0.81 -5.28
CA ALA A 48 0.29 -0.04 -4.58
C ALA A 48 0.97 -0.96 -3.57
N THR A 49 0.24 -1.30 -2.52
CA THR A 49 0.64 -2.32 -1.54
C THR A 49 -0.44 -3.37 -1.45
N ILE A 50 -0.07 -4.64 -1.68
CA ILE A 50 -0.93 -5.79 -1.43
C ILE A 50 -0.59 -6.34 -0.04
N GLU A 51 -1.56 -6.27 0.86
CA GLU A 51 -1.46 -6.86 2.18
C GLU A 51 -2.21 -8.19 2.22
N LEU A 52 -1.45 -9.27 2.38
CA LEU A 52 -1.99 -10.62 2.52
C LEU A 52 -2.22 -10.91 4.01
N THR A 53 -3.45 -10.65 4.46
CA THR A 53 -3.90 -10.97 5.83
C THR A 53 -4.62 -12.31 5.89
N SER A 54 -5.34 -12.68 4.83
CA SER A 54 -6.15 -13.91 4.82
C SER A 54 -6.26 -14.47 3.41
N SER A 55 -6.37 -15.79 3.28
CA SER A 55 -6.69 -16.41 1.99
C SER A 55 -8.19 -16.32 1.65
N SER A 56 -8.90 -15.31 2.16
CA SER A 56 -10.34 -15.19 1.94
C SER A 56 -10.64 -14.76 0.50
N GLU A 57 -11.68 -15.35 -0.08
CA GLU A 57 -12.11 -15.03 -1.44
C GLU A 57 -12.49 -13.54 -1.59
N SER A 58 -13.04 -12.94 -0.54
CA SER A 58 -13.36 -11.52 -0.50
C SER A 58 -12.12 -10.63 -0.57
N GLN A 59 -11.03 -10.98 0.15
CA GLN A 59 -9.76 -10.26 0.04
C GLN A 59 -9.15 -10.41 -1.36
N MET A 60 -9.14 -11.63 -1.90
CA MET A 60 -8.61 -11.86 -3.25
C MET A 60 -9.39 -11.11 -4.32
N THR A 61 -10.72 -11.12 -4.24
CA THR A 61 -11.59 -10.38 -5.15
C THR A 61 -11.35 -8.87 -5.05
N ALA A 62 -11.15 -8.35 -3.84
CA ALA A 62 -10.83 -6.95 -3.64
C ALA A 62 -9.49 -6.59 -4.29
N ILE A 63 -8.45 -7.41 -4.10
CA ILE A 63 -7.14 -7.20 -4.73
C ILE A 63 -7.25 -7.26 -6.26
N TYR A 64 -7.93 -8.26 -6.82
CA TYR A 64 -8.04 -8.38 -8.28
C TYR A 64 -8.78 -7.19 -8.89
N ARG A 65 -9.91 -6.78 -8.31
CA ARG A 65 -10.64 -5.59 -8.78
C ARG A 65 -9.77 -4.34 -8.72
N ASP A 66 -9.04 -4.18 -7.62
CA ASP A 66 -8.16 -3.04 -7.41
C ASP A 66 -7.01 -2.98 -8.44
N MET A 67 -6.40 -4.13 -8.74
CA MET A 67 -5.39 -4.24 -9.80
C MET A 67 -5.99 -4.04 -11.19
N GLU A 68 -7.20 -4.53 -11.47
CA GLU A 68 -7.89 -4.30 -12.75
C GLU A 68 -8.23 -2.81 -12.96
N GLU A 69 -8.58 -2.09 -11.90
CA GLU A 69 -8.97 -0.67 -11.97
C GLU A 69 -7.77 0.26 -12.19
N ARG A 70 -6.63 0.02 -11.53
CA ARG A 70 -5.47 0.94 -11.57
C ARG A 70 -4.14 0.33 -11.99
N GLY A 71 -4.06 -0.98 -12.15
CA GLY A 71 -2.79 -1.71 -12.36
C GLY A 71 -1.98 -1.22 -13.54
N HIS A 72 -2.64 -0.81 -14.63
CA HIS A 72 -1.95 -0.29 -15.81
C HIS A 72 -1.13 0.97 -15.54
N GLY A 73 -1.55 1.81 -14.59
CA GLY A 73 -0.84 3.03 -14.17
C GLY A 73 0.27 2.78 -13.15
N LEU A 74 0.29 1.60 -12.51
CA LEU A 74 1.24 1.29 -11.46
C LEU A 74 2.67 1.23 -12.01
N ARG A 75 3.60 1.67 -11.17
CA ARG A 75 5.05 1.66 -11.37
C ARG A 75 5.73 0.85 -10.28
N GLU A 76 5.18 0.84 -9.07
CA GLU A 76 5.73 0.07 -7.97
C GLU A 76 4.63 -0.70 -7.22
N LEU A 77 4.94 -1.94 -6.89
CA LEU A 77 4.07 -2.84 -6.15
C LEU A 77 4.86 -3.44 -4.98
N THR A 78 4.35 -3.25 -3.78
CA THR A 78 4.86 -3.89 -2.57
C THR A 78 3.94 -5.02 -2.16
N VAL A 79 4.48 -6.21 -1.89
CA VAL A 79 3.70 -7.33 -1.34
C VAL A 79 4.14 -7.57 0.10
N ILE A 80 3.19 -7.51 1.02
CA ILE A 80 3.43 -7.72 2.45
C ILE A 80 2.50 -8.82 2.98
N VAL A 81 2.95 -9.56 3.98
CA VAL A 81 2.14 -10.56 4.70
C VAL A 81 1.88 -10.05 6.11
N GLU A 82 0.64 -10.20 6.59
CA GLU A 82 0.29 -9.82 7.96
C GLU A 82 1.20 -10.52 8.97
N GLY A 83 1.72 -9.75 9.93
CA GLY A 83 2.76 -10.20 10.87
C GLY A 83 4.20 -9.86 10.47
N ALA A 84 4.45 -9.45 9.22
CA ALA A 84 5.74 -8.87 8.80
C ALA A 84 5.82 -7.35 9.04
N GLN A 85 4.68 -6.71 9.31
CA GLN A 85 4.56 -5.29 9.69
C GLN A 85 4.94 -5.11 11.17
N ALA A 86 6.24 -4.96 11.44
CA ALA A 86 6.75 -4.38 12.68
C ALA A 86 7.33 -2.98 12.43
N GLY A 87 6.51 -2.09 11.85
CA GLY A 87 6.71 -0.64 11.85
C GLY A 87 7.92 -0.10 11.05
N LEU A 88 7.77 1.10 10.51
CA LEU A 88 8.92 1.94 10.20
C LEU A 88 9.74 2.17 11.49
N ARG A 89 10.74 1.33 11.78
CA ARG A 89 11.86 1.60 12.70
C ARG A 89 12.80 0.40 12.77
N LEU A 90 14.01 0.59 12.25
CA LEU A 90 15.28 0.03 12.74
C LEU A 90 15.12 -1.15 13.71
N ARG A 91 15.14 -2.39 13.21
CA ARG A 91 15.68 -3.56 13.90
C ARG A 91 15.60 -4.77 12.99
N PHE A 92 16.70 -5.51 12.95
CA PHE A 92 16.71 -6.93 12.60
C PHE A 92 15.70 -7.63 13.51
N VAL A 93 14.48 -7.85 13.02
CA VAL A 93 13.45 -8.57 13.78
C VAL A 93 13.72 -10.06 13.62
N GLN A 94 13.97 -10.70 14.75
CA GLN A 94 14.16 -12.14 14.87
C GLN A 94 12.98 -12.90 14.25
N PRO A 95 13.24 -14.05 13.59
CA PRO A 95 12.18 -14.90 13.05
C PRO A 95 11.47 -15.57 14.23
N LYS A 96 10.38 -14.97 14.72
CA LYS A 96 9.47 -15.62 15.67
C LYS A 96 8.03 -15.40 15.28
N ALA A 97 7.60 -16.22 14.33
CA ALA A 97 6.56 -17.22 14.53
C ALA A 97 6.44 -17.95 13.19
N HIS A 98 6.35 -19.27 13.22
CA HIS A 98 5.91 -20.03 12.06
C HIS A 98 4.45 -19.67 11.80
N VAL A 99 4.23 -18.53 11.13
CA VAL A 99 3.01 -18.30 10.39
C VAL A 99 3.09 -19.27 9.24
N HIS A 100 2.59 -20.49 9.44
CA HIS A 100 2.16 -21.32 8.33
C HIS A 100 0.98 -20.56 7.73
N PRO A 101 1.14 -19.85 6.61
CA PRO A 101 -0.02 -19.24 6.01
C PRO A 101 -0.92 -20.40 5.59
N PRO A 102 -2.24 -20.32 5.83
CA PRO A 102 -3.15 -21.21 5.12
C PRO A 102 -2.79 -21.12 3.64
N LYS A 103 -2.65 -22.26 2.94
CA LYS A 103 -2.27 -22.34 1.52
C LYS A 103 -2.92 -21.20 0.73
N MET A 104 -2.18 -20.10 0.54
CA MET A 104 -2.72 -18.86 0.02
C MET A 104 -2.71 -19.00 -1.49
N SER A 105 -3.82 -19.39 -2.10
CA SER A 105 -3.91 -19.49 -3.55
C SER A 105 -4.12 -18.10 -4.16
N VAL A 106 -3.07 -17.27 -4.16
CA VAL A 106 -3.07 -16.00 -4.88
C VAL A 106 -2.78 -16.26 -6.35
N GLY A 107 -3.68 -15.80 -7.22
CA GLY A 107 -3.51 -15.87 -8.67
C GLY A 107 -2.55 -14.79 -9.15
N TRP A 108 -1.25 -14.94 -8.85
CA TRP A 108 -0.21 -13.96 -9.17
C TRP A 108 -0.20 -13.57 -10.65
N ASN A 109 -0.42 -14.53 -11.55
CA ASN A 109 -0.59 -14.26 -12.98
C ASN A 109 -1.69 -13.21 -13.26
N ARG A 110 -2.84 -13.28 -12.59
CA ARG A 110 -3.92 -12.29 -12.76
C ARG A 110 -3.51 -10.92 -12.21
N VAL A 111 -2.80 -10.90 -11.08
CA VAL A 111 -2.30 -9.64 -10.48
C VAL A 111 -1.33 -8.95 -11.41
N PHE A 112 -0.30 -9.66 -11.87
CA PHE A 112 0.77 -9.07 -12.68
C PHE A 112 0.34 -8.81 -14.13
N ALA A 113 -0.60 -9.58 -14.69
CA ALA A 113 -1.21 -9.28 -15.99
C ALA A 113 -1.89 -7.91 -16.02
N SER A 114 -2.44 -7.44 -14.88
CA SER A 114 -3.03 -6.11 -14.77
C SER A 114 -1.98 -5.00 -14.60
N CYS A 115 -0.71 -5.33 -14.36
CA CYS A 115 0.37 -4.39 -14.02
C CYS A 115 1.53 -4.42 -15.05
N PRO A 116 1.29 -4.28 -16.35
CA PRO A 116 2.33 -4.47 -17.38
C PRO A 116 3.45 -3.42 -17.34
N ASN A 117 3.19 -2.24 -16.75
CA ASN A 117 4.13 -1.13 -16.68
C ASN A 117 4.88 -1.04 -15.33
N LEU A 118 4.85 -2.12 -14.56
CA LEU A 118 5.56 -2.21 -13.28
C LEU A 118 7.08 -2.09 -13.53
N LEU A 119 7.73 -1.22 -12.76
CA LEU A 119 9.18 -0.98 -12.79
C LEU A 119 9.87 -1.47 -11.53
N ARG A 120 9.11 -1.71 -10.46
CA ARG A 120 9.64 -2.18 -9.18
C ARG A 120 8.66 -3.10 -8.47
N LEU A 121 9.17 -4.25 -8.04
CA LEU A 121 8.50 -5.17 -7.14
C LEU A 121 9.28 -5.21 -5.82
N ASP A 122 8.62 -4.81 -4.72
CA ASP A 122 9.21 -4.82 -3.39
C ASP A 122 8.66 -5.97 -2.56
N LEU A 123 9.55 -6.92 -2.22
CA LEU A 123 9.28 -8.10 -1.39
C LEU A 123 10.05 -8.05 -0.06
N SER A 124 10.56 -6.89 0.35
CA SER A 124 11.40 -6.75 1.55
C SER A 124 10.71 -7.20 2.84
N TYR A 125 9.37 -7.19 2.84
CA TYR A 125 8.52 -7.61 3.97
C TYR A 125 7.79 -8.92 3.69
N PHE A 126 8.22 -9.67 2.67
CA PHE A 126 7.67 -10.97 2.34
C PHE A 126 8.54 -12.08 2.96
N PRO A 127 8.00 -13.00 3.76
CA PRO A 127 8.80 -14.05 4.36
C PRO A 127 9.29 -15.02 3.28
N LEU A 128 10.61 -15.15 3.12
CA LEU A 128 11.25 -16.05 2.14
C LEU A 128 10.93 -17.53 2.37
N THR A 129 10.44 -17.89 3.56
CA THR A 129 10.03 -19.25 3.92
C THR A 129 8.68 -19.66 3.33
N LEU A 130 7.98 -18.75 2.65
CA LEU A 130 6.72 -19.05 2.00
C LEU A 130 6.95 -19.48 0.55
N ASP A 131 6.25 -20.53 0.13
CA ASP A 131 6.26 -21.09 -1.23
C ASP A 131 5.56 -20.18 -2.27
N HIS A 132 5.66 -18.87 -2.11
CA HIS A 132 5.06 -17.84 -2.97
C HIS A 132 6.10 -16.99 -3.69
N ILE A 133 7.36 -16.97 -3.24
CA ILE A 133 8.41 -16.16 -3.89
C ILE A 133 8.56 -16.55 -5.36
N GLU A 134 8.72 -17.84 -5.66
CA GLU A 134 8.89 -18.30 -7.04
C GLU A 134 7.65 -18.00 -7.92
N PRO A 135 6.41 -18.33 -7.51
CA PRO A 135 5.21 -17.93 -8.26
C PRO A 135 5.05 -16.42 -8.46
N ILE A 136 5.46 -15.60 -7.49
CA ILE A 136 5.43 -14.14 -7.60
C ILE A 136 6.40 -13.68 -8.68
N LEU A 137 7.65 -14.15 -8.60
CA LEU A 137 8.71 -13.74 -9.52
C LEU A 137 8.44 -14.22 -10.95
N ASP A 138 7.98 -15.46 -11.12
CA ASP A 138 7.64 -16.02 -12.43
C ASP A 138 6.51 -15.23 -13.10
N ALA A 139 5.44 -14.92 -12.35
CA ALA A 139 4.35 -14.09 -12.87
C ALA A 139 4.81 -12.66 -13.16
N ALA A 140 5.63 -12.05 -12.29
CA ALA A 140 6.14 -10.70 -12.51
C ALA A 140 7.03 -10.63 -13.77
N LEU A 141 7.95 -11.58 -13.95
CA LEU A 141 8.80 -11.66 -15.13
C LEU A 141 8.01 -11.97 -16.41
N THR A 142 6.91 -12.71 -16.30
CA THR A 142 6.04 -13.04 -17.44
C THR A 142 5.24 -11.84 -17.93
N HIS A 143 4.72 -11.02 -17.02
CA HIS A 143 3.75 -9.95 -17.37
C HIS A 143 4.33 -8.54 -17.30
N CYS A 144 5.38 -8.30 -16.51
CA CYS A 144 5.99 -6.99 -16.29
C CYS A 144 7.34 -6.90 -17.01
N MET A 145 7.31 -6.56 -18.30
CA MET A 145 8.50 -6.57 -19.17
C MET A 145 9.58 -5.54 -18.81
N ASN A 146 9.24 -4.55 -17.99
CA ASN A 146 10.13 -3.44 -17.62
C ASN A 146 10.61 -3.51 -16.16
N LEU A 147 10.43 -4.67 -15.52
CA LEU A 147 10.79 -4.91 -14.12
C LEU A 147 12.31 -5.03 -13.91
#